data_AF-A0A859QHN2-F1
#
_entry.id   AF-A0A859QHN2-F1
#
_cell.length_a   1.000
_cell.length_b   1.000
_cell.length_c   1.000
_cell.angle_alpha   90.00
_cell.angle_beta   90.00
_cell.angle_gamma   90.00
#
_symmetry.space_group_name_H-M   'P 1'
#
loop_
_entity.id
_entity.type
_entity.pdbx_description
1 polymer ?
#
loop_
_entity_poly.entity_id
_entity_poly.type
_entity_poly.pdbx_seq_one_letter_code
_entity_poly.pdbx_strand_id
1 'polypeptide(L)'
;MKRRIATRLAAVGIAFVCVGPHPQAASAADDDPLIWAPAKTGINAYRLRLGVRFPWRWNTTAGAEFSMGAAQSGKITPPAAPVRLWGALSHKSGRAATRSSQVSLDFNALSGAGNVGAATARTWMVTPAVDAEVHRSIALQCNAYENRCVKPRLTQTARLTSPATRTSVVAQGELSADGINSVSRIGFEQKFGNLQLGAAVVDPLLAPRSVFDIRYSLRW
;
A
#
# COMPACT_ATOMS: atom_id res chain seq x y z
N MET A 1 -21.35 -56.70 -24.52
CA MET A 1 -22.08 -56.24 -23.30
C MET A 1 -21.76 -54.78 -23.04
N LYS A 2 -22.76 -53.90 -23.16
CA LYS A 2 -22.65 -52.45 -22.92
C LYS A 2 -22.81 -52.17 -21.42
N ARG A 3 -21.90 -51.40 -20.81
CA ARG A 3 -22.11 -50.79 -19.48
C ARG A 3 -22.03 -49.27 -19.61
N ARG A 4 -23.18 -48.62 -19.42
CA ARG A 4 -23.35 -47.17 -19.25
C ARG A 4 -23.28 -46.87 -17.75
N ILE A 5 -22.46 -45.91 -17.32
CA ILE A 5 -22.52 -45.25 -16.01
C ILE A 5 -22.13 -43.79 -16.27
N ALA A 6 -23.09 -42.93 -16.59
CA ALA A 6 -23.87 -42.07 -15.67
C ALA A 6 -23.10 -40.79 -15.26
N THR A 7 -23.15 -39.81 -16.16
CA THR A 7 -22.85 -38.40 -15.93
C THR A 7 -23.81 -37.85 -14.86
N ARG A 8 -23.29 -37.29 -13.76
CA ARG A 8 -24.08 -36.46 -12.85
C ARG A 8 -23.49 -35.05 -12.81
N LEU A 9 -24.18 -34.17 -13.54
CA LEU A 9 -24.20 -32.74 -13.32
C LEU A 9 -24.72 -32.47 -11.90
N ALA A 10 -23.98 -31.69 -11.11
CA ALA A 10 -24.52 -31.00 -9.95
C ALA A 10 -24.32 -29.50 -10.18
N ALA A 11 -25.36 -28.88 -10.74
CA ALA A 11 -25.53 -27.45 -10.77
C ALA A 11 -25.88 -26.99 -9.34
N VAL A 12 -25.03 -26.14 -8.74
CA VAL A 12 -25.41 -25.38 -7.55
C VAL A 12 -25.59 -23.93 -8.02
N GLY A 13 -26.86 -23.54 -8.15
CA GLY A 13 -27.27 -22.19 -8.50
C GLY A 13 -27.01 -21.24 -7.34
N ILE A 14 -26.32 -20.13 -7.64
CA ILE A 14 -26.21 -18.98 -6.75
C ILE A 14 -27.42 -18.09 -7.04
N ALA A 15 -28.38 -18.05 -6.11
CA ALA A 15 -29.47 -17.08 -6.14
C ALA A 15 -28.93 -15.72 -5.67
N PHE A 16 -28.76 -14.80 -6.61
CA PHE A 16 -28.53 -13.38 -6.33
C PHE A 16 -29.88 -12.73 -5.98
N VAL A 17 -30.05 -12.29 -4.74
CA VAL A 17 -31.14 -11.37 -4.38
C VAL A 17 -30.71 -9.97 -4.77
N CYS A 18 -31.22 -9.50 -5.91
CA CYS A 18 -31.24 -8.08 -6.28
C CYS A 18 -32.63 -7.52 -5.95
N VAL A 19 -32.73 -6.69 -4.91
CA VAL A 19 -33.85 -5.74 -4.77
C VAL A 19 -33.32 -4.39 -4.32
N GLY A 20 -33.45 -3.40 -5.20
CA GLY A 20 -33.89 -2.05 -4.85
C GLY A 20 -32.84 -1.03 -4.42
N PRO A 21 -33.09 0.27 -4.67
CA PRO A 21 -32.06 1.26 -4.96
C PRO A 21 -31.68 2.09 -3.75
N HIS A 22 -30.38 2.24 -3.49
CA HIS A 22 -29.66 3.46 -3.09
C HIS A 22 -28.23 3.04 -2.69
N PRO A 23 -27.16 3.63 -3.26
CA PRO A 23 -25.83 3.48 -2.72
C PRO A 23 -25.77 4.40 -1.48
N GLN A 24 -26.46 4.02 -0.41
CA GLN A 24 -25.97 4.42 0.89
C GLN A 24 -24.60 3.76 1.00
N ALA A 25 -23.57 4.59 1.07
CA ALA A 25 -22.24 4.15 1.43
C ALA A 25 -22.40 3.21 2.62
N ALA A 26 -22.21 1.92 2.39
CA ALA A 26 -21.91 0.98 3.45
C ALA A 26 -20.52 1.39 3.96
N SER A 27 -20.49 2.48 4.72
CA SER A 27 -19.55 2.65 5.80
C SER A 27 -19.94 1.60 6.84
N ALA A 28 -19.70 0.32 6.52
CA ALA A 28 -19.62 -0.71 7.52
C ALA A 28 -18.61 -0.20 8.54
N ALA A 29 -19.04 -0.15 9.80
CA ALA A 29 -18.33 0.46 10.90
C ALA A 29 -16.83 0.10 10.86
N ASP A 30 -15.97 1.08 11.10
CA ASP A 30 -14.51 0.92 11.00
C ASP A 30 -13.94 -0.12 11.99
N ASP A 31 -14.78 -0.69 12.86
CA ASP A 31 -14.47 -1.72 13.86
C ASP A 31 -15.03 -3.12 13.54
N ASP A 32 -15.72 -3.33 12.41
CA ASP A 32 -16.29 -4.64 12.09
C ASP A 32 -15.17 -5.67 11.80
N PRO A 33 -15.17 -6.86 12.45
CA PRO A 33 -14.22 -7.93 12.15
C PRO A 33 -14.36 -8.46 10.72
N LEU A 34 -15.50 -8.24 10.06
CA LEU A 34 -15.68 -8.58 8.66
C LEU A 34 -15.46 -7.36 7.76
N ILE A 35 -14.59 -7.50 6.77
CA ILE A 35 -14.38 -6.49 5.73
C ILE A 35 -15.28 -6.86 4.55
N TRP A 36 -16.30 -6.03 4.32
CA TRP A 36 -17.19 -6.10 3.16
C TRP A 36 -17.23 -4.72 2.49
N ALA A 37 -16.50 -4.57 1.38
CA ALA A 37 -16.35 -3.28 0.70
C ALA A 37 -16.54 -3.42 -0.82
N PRO A 38 -17.80 -3.40 -1.30
CA PRO A 38 -18.09 -3.23 -2.73
C PRO A 38 -17.82 -1.79 -3.16
N ALA A 39 -17.27 -1.62 -4.37
CA ALA A 39 -16.98 -0.31 -4.96
C ALA A 39 -17.17 -0.32 -6.48
N LYS A 40 -17.78 0.74 -7.02
CA LYS A 40 -17.82 0.97 -8.47
C LYS A 40 -16.53 1.67 -8.90
N THR A 41 -15.74 1.03 -9.76
CA THR A 41 -14.41 1.51 -10.20
C THR A 41 -14.44 2.14 -11.59
N GLY A 42 -15.55 2.03 -12.31
CA GLY A 42 -15.77 2.66 -13.61
C GLY A 42 -17.23 2.54 -14.03
N ILE A 43 -17.57 3.03 -15.22
CA ILE A 43 -18.95 3.03 -15.75
C ILE A 43 -19.56 1.62 -15.67
N ASN A 44 -18.80 0.62 -16.14
CA ASN A 44 -19.15 -0.79 -16.17
C ASN A 44 -18.10 -1.66 -15.43
N ALA A 45 -17.50 -1.14 -14.36
CA ALA A 45 -16.48 -1.85 -13.60
C ALA A 45 -16.76 -1.79 -12.10
N TYR A 46 -16.58 -2.94 -11.46
CA TYR A 46 -16.84 -3.14 -10.04
C TYR A 46 -15.67 -3.88 -9.39
N ARG A 47 -15.49 -3.59 -8.11
CA ARG A 47 -14.55 -4.25 -7.22
C ARG A 47 -15.29 -4.67 -5.96
N LEU A 48 -15.03 -5.87 -5.48
CA LEU A 48 -15.49 -6.35 -4.19
C LEU A 48 -14.28 -6.76 -3.37
N ARG A 49 -14.06 -6.08 -2.25
CA ARG A 49 -13.02 -6.44 -1.28
C ARG A 49 -13.68 -7.15 -0.10
N LEU A 50 -13.23 -8.38 0.13
CA LEU A 50 -13.66 -9.25 1.22
C LEU A 50 -12.48 -9.53 2.13
N GLY A 51 -12.73 -9.64 3.42
CA GLY A 51 -11.67 -10.03 4.34
C GLY A 51 -12.10 -10.03 5.79
N VAL A 52 -11.12 -10.18 6.65
CA VAL A 52 -11.30 -10.18 8.10
C VAL A 52 -10.30 -9.22 8.73
N ARG A 53 -10.71 -8.60 9.83
CA ARG A 53 -9.91 -7.74 10.69
C ARG A 53 -9.88 -8.34 12.09
N PHE A 54 -8.68 -8.48 12.62
CA PHE A 54 -8.44 -8.93 13.99
C PHE A 54 -7.68 -7.84 14.75
N PRO A 55 -8.40 -7.00 15.52
CA PRO A 55 -7.80 -5.93 16.32
C PRO A 55 -7.32 -6.50 17.66
N TRP A 56 -6.18 -7.17 17.66
CA TRP A 56 -5.47 -7.59 18.88
C TRP A 56 -4.25 -6.69 19.11
N ARG A 57 -3.25 -7.15 19.87
CA ARG A 57 -1.98 -6.42 20.05
C ARG A 57 -1.38 -5.98 18.71
N TRP A 58 -1.52 -6.80 17.68
CA TRP A 58 -1.29 -6.43 16.28
C TRP A 58 -2.63 -6.31 15.57
N ASN A 59 -2.85 -5.20 14.88
CA ASN A 59 -3.98 -5.05 13.98
C ASN A 59 -3.68 -5.83 12.70
N THR A 60 -4.36 -6.95 12.53
CA THR A 60 -4.17 -7.88 11.41
C THR A 60 -5.37 -7.83 10.50
N THR A 61 -5.14 -7.75 9.20
CA THR A 61 -6.18 -7.80 8.17
C THR A 61 -5.74 -8.72 7.05
N ALA A 62 -6.66 -9.50 6.50
CA ALA A 62 -6.38 -10.34 5.34
C ALA A 62 -7.66 -10.64 4.57
N GLY A 63 -7.53 -10.93 3.28
CA GLY A 63 -8.68 -11.28 2.47
C GLY A 63 -8.39 -11.41 0.98
N ALA A 64 -9.46 -11.30 0.21
CA ALA A 64 -9.46 -11.38 -1.23
C ALA A 64 -10.15 -10.16 -1.84
N GLU A 65 -9.74 -9.80 -3.03
CA GLU A 65 -10.37 -8.76 -3.83
C GLU A 65 -10.71 -9.32 -5.20
N PHE A 66 -11.96 -9.12 -5.60
CA PHE A 66 -12.48 -9.52 -6.89
C PHE A 66 -12.74 -8.26 -7.71
N SER A 67 -12.26 -8.22 -8.94
CA SER A 67 -12.50 -7.11 -9.85
C SER A 67 -13.08 -7.61 -11.15
N MET A 68 -14.09 -6.91 -11.66
CA MET A 68 -14.75 -7.23 -12.93
C MET A 68 -15.02 -5.94 -13.70
N GLY A 69 -14.79 -5.99 -15.02
CA GLY A 69 -15.16 -4.92 -15.95
C GLY A 69 -15.92 -5.47 -17.13
N ALA A 70 -16.75 -4.64 -17.75
CA ALA A 70 -17.40 -4.93 -19.02
C ALA A 70 -17.25 -3.75 -19.98
N ALA A 71 -17.13 -4.05 -21.28
CA ALA A 71 -17.18 -3.05 -22.33
C ALA A 71 -18.61 -2.48 -22.45
N GLN A 72 -18.78 -1.37 -23.17
CA GLN A 72 -20.12 -0.83 -23.46
C GLN A 72 -21.01 -1.82 -24.22
N SER A 73 -20.41 -2.72 -25.00
CA SER A 73 -21.10 -3.82 -25.69
C SER A 73 -21.61 -4.93 -24.77
N GLY A 74 -21.36 -4.86 -23.45
CA GLY A 74 -21.70 -5.90 -22.48
C GLY A 74 -20.68 -7.04 -22.41
N LYS A 75 -19.66 -7.06 -23.27
CA LYS A 75 -18.59 -8.08 -23.21
C LYS A 75 -17.76 -7.91 -21.94
N ILE A 76 -17.67 -8.97 -21.13
CA ILE A 76 -16.80 -9.01 -19.95
C ILE A 76 -15.36 -8.85 -20.40
N THR A 77 -14.70 -7.84 -19.85
CA THR A 77 -13.27 -7.58 -20.05
C THR A 77 -12.59 -7.82 -18.71
N PRO A 78 -11.94 -8.98 -18.51
CA PRO A 78 -11.29 -9.28 -17.25
C PRO A 78 -10.21 -8.22 -16.98
N PRO A 79 -10.21 -7.59 -15.80
CA PRO A 79 -9.16 -6.64 -15.46
C PRO A 79 -7.82 -7.36 -15.30
N ALA A 80 -6.72 -6.59 -15.27
CA ALA A 80 -5.37 -7.14 -15.10
C ALA A 80 -5.17 -7.96 -13.80
N ALA A 81 -6.06 -7.78 -12.82
CA ALA A 81 -6.04 -8.49 -11.54
C ALA A 81 -7.49 -8.82 -11.11
N PRO A 82 -8.14 -9.81 -11.73
CA PRO A 82 -9.53 -10.15 -11.45
C PRO A 82 -9.68 -10.77 -10.06
N VAL A 83 -8.63 -11.39 -9.54
CA VAL A 83 -8.55 -11.93 -8.18
C VAL A 83 -7.20 -11.56 -7.57
N ARG A 84 -7.24 -10.90 -6.41
CA ARG A 84 -6.06 -10.59 -5.61
C ARG A 84 -6.23 -11.09 -4.19
N LEU A 85 -5.20 -11.69 -3.63
CA LEU A 85 -5.10 -11.95 -2.19
C LEU A 85 -4.29 -10.85 -1.55
N TRP A 86 -4.66 -10.42 -0.35
CA TRP A 86 -3.98 -9.34 0.34
C TRP A 86 -3.97 -9.59 1.84
N GLY A 87 -2.96 -9.05 2.51
CA GLY A 87 -2.84 -9.09 3.96
C GLY A 87 -1.98 -7.96 4.48
N ALA A 88 -2.28 -7.51 5.70
CA ALA A 88 -1.46 -6.54 6.40
C ALA A 88 -1.48 -6.81 7.90
N LEU A 89 -0.32 -6.70 8.54
CA LEU A 89 -0.15 -6.72 9.98
C LEU A 89 0.45 -5.38 10.38
N SER A 90 -0.11 -4.72 11.38
CA SER A 90 0.41 -3.45 11.86
C SER A 90 0.37 -3.37 13.38
N HIS A 91 1.34 -2.67 13.94
CA HIS A 91 1.42 -2.43 15.37
C HIS A 91 1.95 -1.02 15.60
N LYS A 92 1.27 -0.26 16.45
CA LYS A 92 1.70 1.06 16.88
C LYS A 92 1.80 1.08 18.40
N SER A 93 2.86 1.65 18.92
CA SER A 93 3.05 1.85 20.36
C SER A 93 3.78 3.16 20.64
N GLY A 94 3.63 3.71 21.83
CA GLY A 94 4.45 4.84 22.26
C GLY A 94 3.83 5.67 23.36
N ARG A 95 4.68 6.14 24.29
CA ARG A 95 4.36 7.15 25.29
C ARG A 95 5.25 8.39 25.11
N ALA A 96 6.57 8.19 25.09
CA ALA A 96 7.58 9.24 24.82
C ALA A 96 8.16 9.20 23.38
N ALA A 97 8.17 8.03 22.76
CA ALA A 97 8.52 7.86 21.35
C ALA A 97 7.44 7.00 20.68
N THR A 98 6.98 7.42 19.51
CA THR A 98 6.00 6.67 18.72
C THR A 98 6.75 5.70 17.82
N ARG A 99 6.41 4.41 17.90
CA ARG A 99 6.91 3.37 17.02
C ARG A 99 5.74 2.76 16.26
N SER A 100 5.93 2.55 14.96
CA SER A 100 5.05 1.74 14.14
C SER A 100 5.84 0.65 13.42
N SER A 101 5.19 -0.49 13.24
CA SER A 101 5.67 -1.61 12.45
C SER A 101 4.52 -2.06 11.54
N GLN A 102 4.84 -2.40 10.30
CA GLN A 102 3.87 -2.89 9.33
C GLN A 102 4.50 -3.99 8.48
N VAL A 103 3.72 -5.02 8.18
CA VAL A 103 4.02 -6.02 7.16
C VAL A 103 2.83 -6.08 6.22
N SER A 104 3.07 -6.17 4.92
CA SER A 104 2.02 -6.26 3.91
C SER A 104 2.36 -7.32 2.87
N LEU A 105 1.34 -8.02 2.40
CA LEU A 105 1.41 -8.98 1.33
C LEU A 105 0.28 -8.71 0.33
N ASP A 106 0.58 -8.88 -0.95
CA ASP A 106 -0.36 -8.81 -2.05
C ASP A 106 0.01 -9.86 -3.09
N PHE A 107 -0.97 -10.54 -3.67
CA PHE A 107 -0.77 -11.57 -4.69
C PHE A 107 -1.87 -11.51 -5.75
N ASN A 108 -1.49 -11.33 -7.00
CA ASN A 108 -2.38 -11.39 -8.16
C ASN A 108 -2.41 -12.82 -8.71
N ALA A 109 -3.53 -13.50 -8.55
CA ALA A 109 -3.68 -14.90 -8.96
C ALA A 109 -3.72 -15.08 -10.48
N LEU A 110 -3.99 -14.03 -11.26
CA LEU A 110 -3.98 -14.15 -12.73
C LEU A 110 -2.55 -14.12 -13.28
N SER A 111 -1.71 -13.20 -12.80
CA SER A 111 -0.35 -13.04 -13.31
C SER A 111 0.70 -13.83 -12.53
N GLY A 112 0.35 -14.34 -11.34
CA GLY A 112 1.29 -14.95 -10.42
C GLY A 112 2.18 -13.94 -9.69
N ALA A 113 1.98 -12.64 -9.92
CA ALA A 113 2.78 -11.58 -9.31
C ALA A 113 2.40 -11.38 -7.83
N GLY A 114 3.38 -11.45 -6.95
CA GLY A 114 3.25 -11.18 -5.52
C GLY A 114 4.21 -10.10 -5.05
N ASN A 115 3.78 -9.34 -4.05
CA ASN A 115 4.57 -8.31 -3.38
C ASN A 115 4.53 -8.56 -1.87
N VAL A 116 5.68 -8.50 -1.23
CA VAL A 116 5.80 -8.55 0.23
C VAL A 116 6.63 -7.37 0.69
N GLY A 117 6.16 -6.68 1.71
CA GLY A 117 6.83 -5.52 2.28
C GLY A 117 6.81 -5.56 3.80
N ALA A 118 7.84 -5.02 4.41
CA ALA A 118 7.87 -4.74 5.83
C ALA A 118 8.45 -3.35 6.06
N ALA A 119 7.85 -2.59 6.98
CA ALA A 119 8.27 -1.25 7.30
C ALA A 119 8.22 -1.01 8.80
N THR A 120 9.10 -0.14 9.28
CA THR A 120 9.08 0.38 10.65
C THR A 120 9.31 1.87 10.61
N ALA A 121 8.60 2.61 11.47
CA ALA A 121 8.87 4.02 11.70
C ALA A 121 9.02 4.27 13.19
N ARG A 122 9.93 5.18 13.56
CA ARG A 122 10.11 5.64 14.93
C ARG A 122 10.23 7.15 14.92
N THR A 123 9.41 7.82 15.72
CA THR A 123 9.42 9.27 15.91
C THR A 123 9.65 9.58 17.39
N TRP A 124 10.54 10.52 17.69
CA TRP A 124 10.85 10.96 19.05
C TRP A 124 11.33 12.40 19.08
N MET A 125 11.16 13.06 20.22
CA MET A 125 11.70 14.40 20.46
C MET A 125 13.20 14.30 20.76
N VAL A 126 14.04 14.95 19.97
CA VAL A 126 15.50 15.02 20.20
C VAL A 126 15.81 16.14 21.19
N THR A 127 15.20 17.30 20.97
CA THR A 127 15.24 18.47 21.86
C THR A 127 13.82 19.07 21.91
N PRO A 128 13.49 19.94 22.88
CA PRO A 128 12.16 20.56 22.95
C PRO A 128 11.69 21.29 21.67
N ALA A 129 12.60 21.60 20.75
CA ALA A 129 12.31 22.30 19.50
C ALA A 129 12.54 21.43 18.24
N VAL A 130 12.99 20.17 18.39
CA VAL A 130 13.37 19.30 17.27
C VAL A 130 12.90 17.87 17.50
N ASP A 131 12.14 17.38 16.53
CA ASP A 131 11.72 15.98 16.43
C ASP A 131 12.57 15.23 15.41
N ALA A 132 12.84 13.97 15.70
CA ALA A 132 13.45 13.03 14.76
C ALA A 132 12.46 11.94 14.38
N GLU A 133 12.49 11.54 13.11
CA GLU A 133 11.81 10.39 12.59
C GLU A 133 12.80 9.52 11.79
N VAL A 134 12.73 8.21 11.99
CA VAL A 134 13.43 7.23 11.16
C VAL A 134 12.42 6.25 10.61
N HIS A 135 12.38 6.13 9.30
CA HIS A 135 11.61 5.15 8.56
C HIS A 135 12.54 4.14 7.89
N ARG A 136 12.21 2.85 7.97
CA ARG A 136 12.94 1.77 7.31
C ARG A 136 11.94 0.84 6.67
N SER A 137 12.15 0.51 5.40
CA SER A 137 11.27 -0.39 4.65
C SER A 137 12.06 -1.33 3.77
N ILE A 138 11.61 -2.57 3.68
CA ILE A 138 12.05 -3.55 2.69
C ILE A 138 10.86 -3.96 1.84
N ALA A 139 11.07 -4.10 0.54
CA ALA A 139 10.08 -4.60 -0.41
C ALA A 139 10.70 -5.68 -1.31
N LEU A 140 9.94 -6.74 -1.56
CA LEU A 140 10.27 -7.84 -2.45
C LEU A 140 9.09 -8.08 -3.39
N GLN A 141 9.37 -8.23 -4.67
CA GLN A 141 8.38 -8.59 -5.68
C GLN A 141 8.81 -9.88 -6.38
N CYS A 142 7.89 -10.83 -6.51
CA CYS A 142 8.12 -12.10 -7.15
C CYS A 142 7.00 -12.43 -8.13
N ASN A 143 7.29 -13.24 -9.14
CA ASN A 143 6.29 -13.92 -9.94
C ASN A 143 6.42 -15.42 -9.67
N ALA A 144 5.39 -16.02 -9.08
CA ALA A 144 5.35 -17.43 -8.71
C ALA A 144 5.30 -18.35 -9.94
N TYR A 145 4.70 -17.91 -11.05
CA TYR A 145 4.57 -18.70 -12.28
C TYR A 145 5.85 -18.67 -13.12
N GLU A 146 6.57 -17.55 -13.07
CA GLU A 146 7.89 -17.42 -13.70
C GLU A 146 9.04 -17.89 -12.80
N ASN A 147 8.75 -18.25 -11.53
CA ASN A 147 9.72 -18.55 -10.50
C ASN A 147 10.86 -17.51 -10.42
N ARG A 148 10.52 -16.23 -10.57
CA ARG A 148 11.47 -15.12 -10.63
C ARG A 148 11.12 -14.07 -9.58
N CYS A 149 12.12 -13.66 -8.80
CA CYS A 149 12.00 -12.51 -7.92
C CYS A 149 12.87 -11.36 -8.43
N VAL A 150 12.36 -10.13 -8.32
CA VAL A 150 13.22 -8.96 -8.45
C VAL A 150 14.08 -8.82 -7.21
N LYS A 151 15.18 -8.08 -7.34
CA LYS A 151 16.07 -7.79 -6.24
C LYS A 151 15.33 -7.04 -5.12
N PRO A 152 15.54 -7.40 -3.84
CA PRO A 152 14.89 -6.69 -2.74
C PRO A 152 15.36 -5.23 -2.71
N ARG A 153 14.43 -4.33 -2.40
CA ARG A 153 14.68 -2.90 -2.24
C ARG A 153 14.57 -2.55 -0.77
N LEU A 154 15.68 -2.11 -0.17
CA LEU A 154 15.73 -1.60 1.19
C LEU A 154 15.85 -0.07 1.12
N THR A 155 15.01 0.62 1.86
CA THR A 155 15.03 2.08 1.96
C THR A 155 15.09 2.48 3.42
N GLN A 156 15.94 3.45 3.73
CA GLN A 156 16.01 4.05 5.04
C GLN A 156 15.96 5.57 4.90
N THR A 157 15.05 6.20 5.63
CA THR A 157 14.88 7.64 5.66
C THR A 157 15.01 8.11 7.10
N ALA A 158 15.80 9.17 7.31
CA ALA A 158 15.86 9.91 8.55
C ALA A 158 15.38 11.34 8.29
N ARG A 159 14.52 11.86 9.15
CA ARG A 159 14.01 13.22 9.07
C ARG A 159 14.20 13.90 10.43
N LEU A 160 14.77 15.09 10.42
CA LEU A 160 14.76 16.02 11.55
C LEU A 160 13.78 17.13 11.22
N THR A 161 12.88 17.47 12.13
CA THR A 161 11.89 18.52 11.92
C THR A 161 11.92 19.47 13.10
N SER A 162 11.97 20.77 12.83
CA SER A 162 11.71 21.80 13.84
C SER A 162 10.31 22.37 13.63
N PRO A 163 9.35 22.09 14.54
CA PRO A 163 7.99 22.61 14.43
C PRO A 163 7.93 24.14 14.47
N ALA A 164 8.82 24.77 15.24
CA ALA A 164 8.86 26.22 15.42
C ALA A 164 9.20 26.97 14.11
N THR A 165 10.21 26.49 13.38
CA THR A 165 10.64 27.09 12.11
C THR A 165 9.97 26.48 10.88
N ARG A 166 9.22 25.38 11.08
CA ARG A 166 8.62 24.55 10.02
C ARG A 166 9.63 24.08 8.98
N THR A 167 10.87 23.87 9.42
CA THR A 167 11.97 23.35 8.62
C THR A 167 12.13 21.86 8.91
N SER A 168 12.42 21.08 7.88
CA SER A 168 12.84 19.70 8.02
C SER A 168 14.06 19.39 7.18
N VAL A 169 14.93 18.53 7.69
CA VAL A 169 16.09 17.98 6.99
C VAL A 169 15.82 16.50 6.81
N VAL A 170 15.98 16.00 5.59
CA VAL A 170 15.70 14.62 5.22
C VAL A 170 16.96 14.01 4.62
N ALA A 171 17.37 12.87 5.16
CA ALA A 171 18.39 12.03 4.56
C ALA A 171 17.76 10.68 4.20
N GLN A 172 18.05 10.19 3.00
CA GLN A 172 17.56 8.91 2.51
C GLN A 172 18.74 8.11 1.97
N GLY A 173 18.76 6.83 2.32
CA GLY A 173 19.62 5.81 1.75
C GLY A 173 18.78 4.72 1.10
N GLU A 174 19.32 4.14 0.03
CA GLU A 174 18.68 3.03 -0.67
C GLU A 174 19.71 1.95 -0.95
N LEU A 175 19.39 0.73 -0.54
CA LEU A 175 20.16 -0.45 -0.86
C LEU A 175 19.35 -1.33 -1.79
N SER A 176 19.93 -1.62 -2.96
CA SER A 176 19.42 -2.60 -3.92
C SER A 176 20.50 -3.65 -4.14
N ALA A 177 20.16 -4.85 -4.61
CA ALA A 177 21.16 -5.88 -4.86
C ALA A 177 22.03 -5.62 -6.12
N ASP A 178 21.97 -4.43 -6.72
CA ASP A 178 22.87 -3.93 -7.76
C ASP A 178 23.99 -3.03 -7.19
N GLY A 179 23.92 -2.64 -5.91
CA GLY A 179 24.93 -1.81 -5.26
C GLY A 179 24.43 -1.09 -4.01
N ILE A 180 25.38 -0.65 -3.17
CA ILE A 180 25.10 0.13 -1.96
C ILE A 180 25.07 1.62 -2.34
N ASN A 181 23.88 2.23 -2.39
CA ASN A 181 23.76 3.69 -2.34
C ASN A 181 23.54 4.10 -0.87
N SER A 182 24.65 4.19 -0.13
CA SER A 182 24.64 4.46 1.32
C SER A 182 23.88 5.75 1.66
N VAL A 183 23.94 6.75 0.78
CA VAL A 183 23.09 7.94 0.81
C VAL A 183 22.65 8.26 -0.61
N SER A 184 21.35 8.15 -0.88
CA SER A 184 20.75 8.43 -2.20
C SER A 184 20.16 9.83 -2.29
N ARG A 185 19.79 10.46 -1.15
CA ARG A 185 19.27 11.83 -1.14
C ARG A 185 19.52 12.52 0.20
N ILE A 186 19.95 13.77 0.17
CA ILE A 186 19.93 14.68 1.33
C ILE A 186 19.19 15.93 0.90
N GLY A 187 18.21 16.38 1.68
CA GLY A 187 17.48 17.60 1.36
C GLY A 187 16.95 18.32 2.57
N PHE A 188 16.51 19.55 2.34
CA PHE A 188 15.83 20.40 3.29
C PHE A 188 14.49 20.81 2.69
N GLU A 189 13.47 20.90 3.54
CA GLU A 189 12.16 21.42 3.21
C GLU A 189 11.77 22.47 4.24
N GLN A 190 11.21 23.60 3.81
CA GLN A 190 10.69 24.65 4.69
C GLN A 190 9.31 25.10 4.25
N LYS A 191 8.38 25.17 5.19
CA LYS A 191 6.99 25.55 4.93
C LYS A 191 6.66 26.96 5.43
N PHE A 192 6.19 27.82 4.53
CA PHE A 192 5.74 29.18 4.79
C PHE A 192 4.27 29.35 4.41
N GLY A 193 3.38 29.22 5.40
CA GLY A 193 1.93 29.24 5.15
C GLY A 193 1.52 28.12 4.18
N ASN A 194 1.08 28.53 2.98
CA ASN A 194 0.65 27.64 1.89
C ASN A 194 1.77 27.28 0.90
N LEU A 195 2.96 27.87 1.06
CA LEU A 195 4.15 27.62 0.26
C LEU A 195 5.06 26.59 0.97
N GLN A 196 5.62 25.67 0.20
CA GLN A 196 6.64 24.73 0.63
C GLN A 196 7.82 24.85 -0.35
N LEU A 197 8.99 25.17 0.19
CA LEU A 197 10.24 25.20 -0.54
C LEU A 197 11.04 23.96 -0.17
N GLY A 198 11.70 23.35 -1.13
CA GLY A 198 12.63 22.26 -0.87
C GLY A 198 13.84 22.35 -1.78
N ALA A 199 14.97 21.89 -1.27
CA ALA A 199 16.09 21.54 -2.12
C ALA A 199 16.74 20.25 -1.63
N ALA A 200 17.32 19.51 -2.55
CA ALA A 200 17.99 18.26 -2.26
C ALA A 200 19.15 18.01 -3.21
N VAL A 201 20.12 17.26 -2.72
CA VAL A 201 21.15 16.61 -3.54
C VAL A 201 20.81 15.14 -3.64
N VAL A 202 20.68 14.65 -4.86
CA VAL A 202 20.44 13.25 -5.21
C VAL A 202 21.77 12.61 -5.60
N ASP A 203 21.96 11.35 -5.20
CA ASP A 203 23.18 10.56 -5.39
C ASP A 203 24.49 11.31 -5.00
N PRO A 204 24.55 11.93 -3.80
CA PRO A 204 25.65 12.83 -3.41
C PRO A 204 27.04 12.18 -3.46
N LEU A 205 27.12 10.86 -3.35
CA LEU A 205 28.37 10.11 -3.27
C LEU A 205 28.83 9.51 -4.62
N LEU A 206 27.98 9.52 -5.66
CA LEU A 206 28.29 8.93 -6.97
C LEU A 206 28.14 9.94 -8.10
N ALA A 207 26.94 10.51 -8.25
CA ALA A 207 26.58 11.41 -9.35
C ALA A 207 25.70 12.54 -8.81
N PRO A 208 26.28 13.49 -8.06
CA PRO A 208 25.52 14.50 -7.32
C PRO A 208 24.69 15.36 -8.26
N ARG A 209 23.39 15.42 -7.99
CA ARG A 209 22.42 16.23 -8.76
C ARG A 209 21.60 17.08 -7.81
N SER A 210 21.61 18.39 -8.04
CA SER A 210 20.81 19.33 -7.25
C SER A 210 19.39 19.40 -7.80
N VAL A 211 18.42 19.35 -6.90
CA VAL A 211 16.99 19.44 -7.20
C VAL A 211 16.39 20.49 -6.31
N PHE A 212 15.60 21.39 -6.88
CA PHE A 212 14.85 22.40 -6.16
C PHE A 212 13.36 22.18 -6.42
N ASP A 213 12.53 22.17 -5.38
CA ASP A 213 11.08 22.07 -5.47
C ASP A 213 10.39 23.24 -4.80
N ILE A 214 9.34 23.73 -5.46
CA ILE A 214 8.44 24.76 -4.93
C ILE A 214 7.03 24.23 -5.09
N ARG A 215 6.31 24.11 -3.98
CA ARG A 215 4.92 23.64 -3.94
C ARG A 215 4.04 24.68 -3.27
N TYR A 216 2.95 25.03 -3.91
CA TYR A 216 1.96 25.97 -3.37
C TYR A 216 0.58 25.32 -3.39
N SER A 217 -0.17 25.43 -2.30
CA SER A 217 -1.53 24.88 -2.20
C SER A 217 -2.57 25.97 -1.96
N LEU A 218 -3.60 25.98 -2.81
CA LEU A 218 -4.78 26.84 -2.66
C LEU A 218 -5.94 25.97 -2.17
N ARG A 219 -6.68 26.48 -1.18
CA ARG A 219 -7.99 25.93 -0.81
C ARG A 219 -9.03 26.88 -1.37
N TRP A 220 -9.87 26.35 -2.25
CA TRP A 220 -11.10 26.95 -2.75
C TRP A 220 -12.28 26.25 -2.11
#